data_AF-A0A542AY38-F1
#
_entry.id   AF-A0A542AY38-F1
#
_cell.length_a   1.000
_cell.length_b   1.000
_cell.length_c   1.000
_cell.angle_alpha   90.00
_cell.angle_beta   90.00
_cell.angle_gamma   90.00
#
_symmetry.space_group_name_H-M   'P 1'
#
loop_
_entity.id
_entity.type
_entity.pdbx_description
1 polymer ?
#
loop_
_entity_poly.entity_id
_entity_poly.type
_entity_poly.pdbx_seq_one_letter_code
_entity_poly.pdbx_strand_id
1 'polypeptide(L)'
;MFNSKEAKQLLAFQKIYLKQDFEIIDNESGGFTDYAHTFKLKISESDKKRIVDSIRNTTNYLGIIEGYNIPMANPNTYEHLNYETDDYINWEYYLKEPIEDGTYHFHFQLSKENNVLSYFGNNE
;
A
#
# COMPACT_ATOMS: atom_id res chain seq x y z
N MET A 1 12.15 -1.87 11.05
CA MET A 1 10.93 -2.59 11.50
C MET A 1 9.95 -1.56 12.02
N PHE A 2 8.69 -1.59 11.56
CA PHE A 2 7.62 -0.67 11.96
C PHE A 2 6.95 -1.10 13.27
N ASN A 3 6.72 -0.18 14.19
CA ASN A 3 5.74 -0.37 15.25
C ASN A 3 4.33 0.08 14.80
N SER A 4 3.30 -0.21 15.60
CA SER A 4 1.91 0.12 15.25
C SER A 4 1.67 1.62 15.05
N LYS A 5 2.41 2.49 15.74
CA LYS A 5 2.28 3.93 15.55
C LYS A 5 2.84 4.36 14.19
N GLU A 6 4.01 3.85 13.82
CA GLU A 6 4.66 4.15 12.54
C GLU A 6 3.85 3.62 11.36
N ALA A 7 3.37 2.37 11.44
CA ALA A 7 2.48 1.80 10.41
C ALA A 7 1.21 2.64 10.23
N LYS A 8 0.60 3.09 11.33
CA LYS A 8 -0.59 3.96 11.28
C LYS A 8 -0.29 5.34 10.72
N GLN A 9 0.87 5.92 11.02
CA GLN A 9 1.30 7.21 10.48
C GLN A 9 1.55 7.13 8.97
N LEU A 10 2.21 6.07 8.50
CA LEU A 10 2.43 5.82 7.08
C LEU A 10 1.12 5.67 6.32
N LEU A 11 0.18 4.87 6.84
CA LEU A 11 -1.14 4.73 6.24
C LEU A 11 -1.92 6.06 6.23
N ALA A 12 -1.85 6.82 7.33
CA ALA A 12 -2.51 8.13 7.41
C ALA A 12 -1.92 9.16 6.44
N PHE A 13 -0.61 9.12 6.19
CA PHE A 13 0.06 9.92 5.15
C PHE A 13 -0.55 9.61 3.76
N GLN A 14 -0.99 8.37 3.55
CA GLN A 14 -1.72 7.91 2.36
C GLN A 14 -3.24 8.08 2.42
N LYS A 15 -3.73 8.85 3.39
CA LYS A 15 -5.18 9.06 3.63
C LYS A 15 -5.93 7.75 3.91
N ILE A 16 -5.23 6.71 4.36
CA ILE A 16 -5.79 5.45 4.83
C ILE A 16 -5.85 5.48 6.34
N TYR A 17 -7.08 5.51 6.86
CA TYR A 17 -7.32 5.62 8.29
C TYR A 17 -7.90 4.31 8.84
N LEU A 18 -7.04 3.56 9.54
CA LEU A 18 -7.45 2.45 10.39
C LEU A 18 -8.12 3.02 11.65
N LYS A 19 -9.44 2.81 11.76
CA LYS A 19 -10.27 3.32 12.86
C LYS A 19 -10.39 2.30 13.99
N GLN A 20 -10.16 1.03 13.67
CA GLN A 20 -10.20 -0.09 14.59
C GLN A 20 -8.76 -0.53 14.92
N ASP A 21 -8.63 -1.38 15.93
CA ASP A 21 -7.36 -2.01 16.23
C ASP A 21 -6.96 -2.95 15.09
N PHE A 22 -5.65 -3.07 14.88
CA PHE A 22 -5.03 -3.93 13.89
C PHE A 22 -3.85 -4.67 14.50
N GLU A 23 -3.46 -5.76 13.88
CA GLU A 23 -2.33 -6.59 14.30
C GLU A 23 -1.25 -6.55 13.22
N ILE A 24 0.00 -6.29 13.61
CA ILE A 24 1.15 -6.47 12.71
C ILE A 24 1.45 -7.96 12.70
N ILE A 25 1.23 -8.62 11.56
CA ILE A 25 1.46 -10.07 11.40
C ILE A 25 2.78 -10.38 10.69
N ASP A 26 3.36 -9.39 10.03
CA ASP A 26 4.66 -9.48 9.35
C ASP A 26 5.29 -8.09 9.26
N ASN A 27 6.62 -8.01 9.36
CA ASN A 27 7.34 -6.75 9.44
C ASN A 27 8.81 -6.98 9.14
N GLU A 28 9.21 -6.64 7.92
CA GLU A 28 10.58 -6.81 7.46
C GLU A 28 11.18 -5.45 7.14
N SER A 29 12.45 -5.31 7.49
CA SER A 29 13.25 -4.16 7.13
C SER A 29 14.66 -4.63 6.82
N GLY A 30 15.16 -4.38 5.62
CA GLY A 30 16.54 -4.69 5.30
C GLY A 30 16.88 -4.73 3.82
N GLY A 31 18.17 -4.55 3.57
CA GLY A 31 18.87 -4.66 2.30
C GLY A 31 20.18 -3.88 2.40
N PHE A 32 21.31 -4.52 2.11
CA PHE A 32 22.63 -3.90 2.25
C PHE A 32 22.95 -2.92 1.11
N THR A 33 22.23 -3.06 -0.02
CA THR A 33 22.36 -2.24 -1.23
C THR A 33 21.04 -1.51 -1.55
N ASP A 34 19.90 -2.15 -1.29
CA ASP A 34 18.58 -1.69 -1.74
C ASP A 34 17.68 -1.58 -0.51
N TYR A 35 17.21 -0.39 -0.17
CA TYR A 35 16.40 -0.21 1.04
C TYR A 35 14.97 -0.68 0.74
N ALA A 36 14.52 -1.71 1.48
CA ALA A 36 13.15 -2.19 1.43
C ALA A 36 12.56 -2.30 2.83
N HIS A 37 11.35 -1.78 2.96
CA HIS A 37 10.55 -1.73 4.18
C HIS A 37 9.17 -2.29 3.88
N THR A 38 8.83 -3.41 4.51
CA THR A 38 7.55 -4.08 4.26
C THR A 38 6.86 -4.41 5.58
N PHE A 39 5.53 -4.40 5.56
CA PHE A 39 4.76 -4.95 6.66
C PHE A 39 3.43 -5.52 6.16
N LYS A 40 2.86 -6.42 6.95
CA LYS A 40 1.50 -6.92 6.77
C LYS A 40 0.69 -6.67 8.03
N LEU A 41 -0.48 -6.08 7.84
CA LEU A 41 -1.43 -5.81 8.90
C LEU A 41 -2.66 -6.68 8.72
N LYS A 42 -3.11 -7.35 9.78
CA LYS A 42 -4.47 -7.86 9.86
C LYS A 42 -5.37 -6.74 10.36
N ILE A 43 -6.34 -6.36 9.53
CA ILE A 43 -7.26 -5.24 9.77
C ILE A 43 -8.68 -5.75 10.03
N SER A 44 -9.58 -4.88 10.50
CA SER A 44 -10.99 -5.23 10.65
C SER A 44 -11.71 -5.27 9.30
N GLU A 45 -12.78 -6.05 9.19
CA GLU A 45 -13.70 -6.05 8.03
C GLU A 45 -14.22 -4.65 7.72
N SER A 46 -14.53 -3.88 8.76
CA SER A 46 -15.03 -2.51 8.62
C SER A 46 -13.98 -1.56 8.04
N ASP A 47 -12.71 -1.76 8.38
CA ASP A 47 -11.59 -0.98 7.84
C ASP A 47 -11.33 -1.38 6.39
N LYS A 48 -11.28 -2.69 6.11
CA LYS A 48 -11.18 -3.23 4.75
C LYS A 48 -12.24 -2.64 3.85
N LYS A 49 -13.52 -2.72 4.24
CA LYS A 49 -14.62 -2.17 3.46
C LYS A 49 -14.46 -0.67 3.17
N ARG A 50 -14.09 0.14 4.16
CA ARG A 50 -13.87 1.58 3.95
C ARG A 50 -12.72 1.86 3.00
N ILE A 51 -11.63 1.11 3.09
CA ILE A 51 -10.48 1.25 2.19
C ILE A 51 -10.90 0.89 0.76
N VAL A 52 -11.56 -0.26 0.58
CA VAL A 52 -12.11 -0.70 -0.72
C VAL A 52 -12.98 0.41 -1.34
N ASP A 53 -13.95 0.90 -0.57
CA ASP A 53 -14.86 1.94 -1.03
C ASP A 53 -14.10 3.24 -1.36
N SER A 54 -13.07 3.59 -0.59
CA SER A 54 -12.24 4.78 -0.87
C SER A 54 -11.47 4.65 -2.19
N ILE A 55 -10.86 3.48 -2.46
CA ILE A 55 -10.05 3.24 -3.67
C ILE A 55 -10.94 3.20 -4.91
N ARG A 56 -12.04 2.44 -4.88
CA ARG A 56 -12.97 2.30 -6.01
C ARG A 56 -13.65 3.61 -6.42
N ASN A 57 -13.81 4.54 -5.47
CA ASN A 57 -14.41 5.85 -5.72
C ASN A 57 -13.39 6.92 -6.13
N THR A 58 -12.10 6.58 -6.27
CA THR A 58 -11.11 7.51 -6.81
C THR A 58 -11.32 7.71 -8.32
N THR A 59 -11.04 8.92 -8.81
CA THR A 59 -11.20 9.27 -10.23
C THR A 59 -10.22 8.54 -11.16
N ASN A 60 -9.14 8.01 -10.60
CA ASN A 60 -8.05 7.30 -11.29
C ASN A 60 -8.10 5.78 -11.02
N TYR A 61 -9.24 5.25 -10.59
CA TYR A 61 -9.43 3.81 -10.47
C TYR A 61 -9.49 3.16 -11.87
N LEU A 62 -8.56 2.26 -12.16
CA LEU A 62 -8.39 1.62 -13.46
C LEU A 62 -9.31 0.41 -13.67
N GLY A 63 -10.06 -0.01 -12.65
CA GLY A 63 -10.89 -1.20 -12.70
C GLY A 63 -10.13 -2.48 -12.35
N ILE A 64 -10.71 -3.61 -12.75
CA ILE A 64 -10.13 -4.95 -12.57
C ILE A 64 -9.23 -5.25 -13.77
N ILE A 65 -7.98 -5.56 -13.49
CA ILE A 65 -6.95 -5.93 -14.45
C ILE A 65 -6.83 -7.46 -14.44
N GLU A 66 -7.12 -8.06 -15.59
CA GLU A 66 -7.00 -9.50 -15.81
C GLU A 66 -5.68 -9.85 -16.50
N GLY A 67 -5.09 -11.00 -16.14
CA GLY A 67 -3.87 -11.52 -16.76
C GLY A 67 -2.57 -10.88 -16.23
N TYR A 68 -1.52 -10.95 -17.04
CA TYR A 68 -0.14 -10.65 -16.60
C TYR A 68 0.31 -9.20 -16.78
N ASN A 69 -0.49 -8.36 -17.44
CA ASN A 69 -0.14 -6.97 -17.72
C ASN A 69 -0.55 -6.06 -16.55
N ILE A 70 0.05 -6.29 -15.39
CA ILE A 70 -0.17 -5.47 -14.20
C ILE A 70 0.47 -4.10 -14.43
N PRO A 71 -0.27 -2.99 -14.28
CA PRO A 71 0.29 -1.65 -14.41
C PRO A 71 1.24 -1.37 -13.25
N MET A 72 2.32 -0.65 -13.52
CA MET A 72 3.31 -0.21 -12.54
C MET A 72 3.43 1.30 -12.61
N ALA A 73 3.55 1.96 -11.46
CA ALA A 73 3.62 3.41 -11.43
C ALA A 73 4.94 3.88 -12.06
N ASN A 74 4.94 5.02 -12.73
CA ASN A 74 6.14 5.54 -13.38
C ASN A 74 6.82 6.62 -12.50
N PRO A 75 8.12 6.45 -12.17
CA PRO A 75 8.86 7.40 -11.32
C PRO A 75 9.01 8.79 -11.93
N ASN A 76 8.75 8.97 -13.23
CA ASN A 76 8.84 10.25 -13.93
C ASN A 76 7.49 10.98 -14.06
N THR A 77 6.36 10.26 -13.93
CA THR A 77 5.01 10.84 -14.04
C THR A 77 4.41 11.13 -12.68
N TYR A 78 4.87 10.45 -11.63
CA TYR A 78 4.32 10.52 -10.27
C TYR A 78 2.81 10.26 -10.24
N GLU A 79 2.36 9.38 -11.13
CA GLU A 79 0.97 8.97 -11.16
C GLU A 79 0.63 8.12 -9.93
N HIS A 80 -0.64 8.20 -9.56
CA HIS A 80 -1.22 7.28 -8.58
C HIS A 80 -2.00 6.24 -9.35
N LEU A 81 -1.61 4.98 -9.19
CA LEU A 81 -2.35 3.86 -9.72
C LEU A 81 -3.27 3.30 -8.65
N ASN A 82 -4.51 3.03 -9.03
CA ASN A 82 -5.51 2.38 -8.20
C ASN A 82 -6.16 1.31 -9.07
N TYR A 83 -6.00 0.03 -8.75
CA TYR A 83 -6.51 -1.07 -9.58
C TYR A 83 -6.79 -2.33 -8.78
N GLU A 84 -7.49 -3.27 -9.38
CA GLU A 84 -7.76 -4.58 -8.79
C GLU A 84 -7.15 -5.69 -9.64
N THR A 85 -6.67 -6.74 -8.99
CA THR A 85 -6.43 -8.05 -9.59
C THR A 85 -7.44 -9.04 -9.01
N ASP A 86 -7.39 -10.32 -9.38
CA ASP A 86 -8.28 -11.34 -8.81
C ASP A 86 -8.19 -11.41 -7.28
N ASP A 87 -6.98 -11.24 -6.74
CA ASP A 87 -6.69 -11.47 -5.32
C ASP A 87 -6.58 -10.18 -4.49
N TYR A 88 -6.28 -9.05 -5.13
CA TYR A 88 -5.90 -7.82 -4.41
C TYR A 88 -6.56 -6.57 -4.96
N ILE A 89 -6.75 -5.60 -4.07
CA ILE A 89 -6.93 -4.20 -4.41
C ILE A 89 -5.57 -3.54 -4.20
N ASN A 90 -5.05 -2.89 -5.23
CA ASN A 90 -3.70 -2.36 -5.29
C ASN A 90 -3.74 -0.84 -5.43
N TRP A 91 -2.81 -0.17 -4.77
CA TRP A 91 -2.47 1.20 -5.09
C TRP A 91 -0.97 1.43 -4.98
N GLU A 92 -0.45 2.19 -5.92
CA GLU A 92 0.98 2.34 -6.15
C GLU A 92 1.27 3.76 -6.66
N TYR A 93 2.34 4.37 -6.15
CA TYR A 93 2.79 5.67 -6.63
C TYR A 93 4.24 5.94 -6.22
N TYR A 94 4.83 6.91 -6.90
CA TYR A 94 6.14 7.47 -6.60
C TYR A 94 5.98 8.89 -6.04
N LEU A 95 6.83 9.25 -5.08
CA LEU A 95 7.05 10.63 -4.68
C LEU A 95 8.24 11.23 -5.44
N LYS A 96 8.18 12.54 -5.69
CA LYS A 96 9.29 13.27 -6.29
C LYS A 96 10.50 13.37 -5.36
N GLU A 97 10.23 13.57 -4.07
CA GLU A 97 11.25 13.63 -3.03
C GLU A 97 10.97 12.49 -2.04
N PRO A 98 12.01 11.76 -1.59
CA PRO A 98 11.84 10.70 -0.62
C PRO A 98 11.35 11.24 0.72
N ILE A 99 10.65 10.41 1.49
CA ILE A 99 10.36 10.70 2.89
C ILE A 99 11.63 10.53 3.76
N GLU A 100 11.53 10.84 5.05
CA GLU A 100 12.66 10.87 5.98
C GLU A 100 13.52 9.59 5.99
N ASP A 101 12.90 8.43 5.76
CA ASP A 101 13.58 7.14 5.74
C ASP A 101 14.18 6.74 4.39
N GLY A 102 14.06 7.59 3.37
CA GLY A 102 14.56 7.36 2.01
C GLY A 102 13.52 6.76 1.06
N THR A 103 12.36 6.31 1.54
CA THR A 103 11.32 5.73 0.69
C THR A 103 10.75 6.77 -0.28
N TYR A 104 10.66 6.43 -1.56
CA TYR A 104 9.92 7.24 -2.53
C TYR A 104 8.97 6.42 -3.41
N HIS A 105 9.10 5.10 -3.46
CA HIS A 105 8.14 4.22 -4.10
C HIS A 105 7.30 3.51 -3.03
N PHE A 106 5.99 3.55 -3.19
CA PHE A 106 5.05 2.96 -2.27
C PHE A 106 4.05 2.10 -3.04
N HIS A 107 3.98 0.83 -2.66
CA HIS A 107 2.99 -0.11 -3.14
C HIS A 107 2.24 -0.72 -1.96
N PHE A 108 0.93 -0.83 -2.12
CA PHE A 108 0.08 -1.44 -1.12
C PHE A 108 -0.87 -2.43 -1.78
N GLN A 109 -1.15 -3.51 -1.05
CA GLN A 109 -2.05 -4.56 -1.48
C GLN A 109 -3.01 -4.92 -0.35
N LEU A 110 -4.30 -4.78 -0.61
CA LEU A 110 -5.36 -5.23 0.27
C LEU A 110 -5.96 -6.53 -0.28
N SER A 111 -5.83 -7.62 0.46
CA SER A 111 -6.39 -8.91 0.04
C SER A 111 -7.91 -8.84 -0.05
N LYS A 112 -8.46 -9.37 -1.15
CA LYS A 112 -9.89 -9.50 -1.36
C LYS A 112 -10.50 -10.59 -0.49
N GLU A 113 -9.77 -11.67 -0.26
CA GLU A 113 -10.20 -12.79 0.57
C GLU A 113 -9.91 -12.57 2.05
N ASN A 114 -8.69 -12.17 2.36
CA ASN A 114 -8.21 -12.07 3.74
C ASN A 114 -8.24 -10.61 4.20
N ASN A 115 -8.42 -10.34 5.49
CA ASN A 115 -8.35 -8.96 6.01
C ASN A 115 -6.91 -8.51 6.20
N VAL A 116 -6.10 -8.67 5.17
CA VAL A 116 -4.66 -8.42 5.22
C VAL A 116 -4.32 -7.26 4.29
N LEU A 117 -3.71 -6.24 4.87
CA LEU A 117 -3.14 -5.09 4.17
C LEU A 117 -1.63 -5.21 4.19
N SER A 118 -1.02 -5.31 3.01
CA SER A 118 0.42 -5.35 2.83
C SER A 118 0.94 -4.01 2.32
N TYR A 119 2.09 -3.61 2.82
CA TYR A 119 2.84 -2.44 2.37
C TYR A 119 4.23 -2.86 1.91
N PHE A 120 4.67 -2.26 0.81
CA PHE A 120 6.00 -2.36 0.24
C PHE A 120 6.52 -0.96 -0.05
N GLY A 121 7.53 -0.51 0.70
CA GLY A 121 8.23 0.73 0.49
C GLY A 121 9.67 0.47 0.08
N ASN A 122 10.15 1.17 -0.94
CA ASN A 122 11.55 1.11 -1.33
C ASN A 122 12.05 2.45 -1.89
N ASN A 123 13.36 2.51 -2.09
CA ASN A 123 14.08 3.65 -2.65
C ASN A 123 14.68 3.34 -4.03
N GLU A 124 14.03 2.46 -4.80
CA GLU A 124 14.44 2.08 -6.16
C GLU A 124 13.40 2.50 -7.21
#